data_AF-A0AA37GS98-F1
#
_entry.id   AF-A0AA37GS98-F1
#
_cell.length_a   1.000
_cell.length_b   1.000
_cell.length_c   1.000
_cell.angle_alpha   90.00
_cell.angle_beta   90.00
_cell.angle_gamma   90.00
#
_symmetry.space_group_name_H-M   'P 1'
#
loop_
_entity.id
_entity.type
_entity.pdbx_description
1 polymer ?
#
loop_
_entity_poly.entity_id
_entity_poly.type
_entity_poly.pdbx_seq_one_letter_code
_entity_poly.pdbx_strand_id
1 'polypeptide(L)'
;MNGGNVPNGMGGVPTPAGQQAELNYIYGMVEELSRQLAENRRVTEDIVSGLGRVRSRARTQGMSNDDLIHNAADDIHAQEQNLDTLISILSESLEKAKYSRDANATLLTQYATVLAAMLKQFHEYKAKHVTDVAAWHRSYRSQLAEARAENSRLREQIWEMQERAGKANEALRKFRRKYDENETRWDRRVEEVAARQELRFWKRMAMPEVSDEDPCWSDDDDLIDSAEKERLKELEKRAAQEQLAGSQQMGDEYSRPQSPESSMMGGVPMQRDLGIPMGMPIPPPRPSSATSSTGSSGQ
;
A
#
# COMPACT_ATOMS: atom_id res chain seq x y z
N MET A 1 28.72 -91.68 25.01
CA MET A 1 28.52 -93.14 24.92
C MET A 1 27.07 -93.34 24.51
N ASN A 2 26.80 -93.51 23.21
CA ASN A 2 26.70 -94.82 22.52
C ASN A 2 25.54 -95.65 23.11
N GLY A 3 24.49 -96.07 22.42
CA GLY A 3 24.12 -96.11 21.02
C GLY A 3 22.93 -97.10 20.94
N GLY A 4 21.98 -96.88 20.05
CA GLY A 4 20.81 -97.76 19.87
C GLY A 4 19.88 -97.17 18.81
N ASN A 5 20.32 -97.13 17.56
CA ASN A 5 20.10 -98.18 16.55
C ASN A 5 18.62 -98.39 16.22
N VAL A 6 18.05 -97.44 15.47
CA VAL A 6 16.82 -97.64 14.71
C VAL A 6 17.25 -98.24 13.36
N PRO A 7 16.85 -99.47 12.99
CA PRO A 7 17.21 -100.04 11.71
C PRO A 7 16.35 -99.40 10.62
N ASN A 8 17.03 -98.76 9.69
CA ASN A 8 16.49 -98.29 8.42
C ASN A 8 16.43 -99.49 7.46
N GLY A 9 15.26 -99.77 6.90
CA GLY A 9 15.15 -100.50 5.62
C GLY A 9 14.35 -101.81 5.64
N MET A 10 13.07 -101.70 5.31
CA MET A 10 12.39 -102.64 4.40
C MET A 10 11.30 -101.80 3.71
N GLY A 11 11.51 -101.36 2.47
CA GLY A 11 11.43 -102.26 1.32
C GLY A 11 9.96 -102.28 0.88
N GLY A 12 9.62 -101.40 -0.05
CA GLY A 12 8.26 -101.08 -0.45
C GLY A 12 7.42 -102.28 -0.90
N VAL A 13 6.24 -102.35 -0.32
CA VAL A 13 5.01 -102.67 -1.03
C VAL A 13 4.10 -101.47 -0.77
N PRO A 14 3.47 -100.83 -1.78
CA PRO A 14 2.55 -99.73 -1.52
C PRO A 14 1.40 -100.28 -0.66
N THR A 15 1.41 -99.98 0.63
CA THR A 15 0.22 -100.12 1.46
C THR A 15 -0.89 -99.36 0.74
N PRO A 16 -2.04 -100.01 0.44
CA PRO A 16 -3.11 -99.38 -0.31
C PRO A 16 -3.41 -98.01 0.28
N ALA A 17 -3.60 -96.98 -0.55
CA ALA A 17 -3.74 -95.59 -0.10
C ALA A 17 -4.78 -95.39 1.04
N GLY A 18 -5.76 -96.28 1.15
CA GLY A 18 -6.70 -96.35 2.26
C GLY A 18 -6.07 -96.70 3.62
N GLN A 19 -5.15 -97.66 3.70
CA GLN A 19 -4.51 -98.04 4.97
C GLN A 19 -3.60 -96.95 5.54
N GLN A 20 -2.89 -96.19 4.70
CA GLN A 20 -2.12 -95.03 5.19
C GLN A 20 -3.02 -93.85 5.59
N ALA A 21 -4.14 -93.64 4.89
CA ALA A 21 -5.13 -92.65 5.27
C ALA A 21 -5.81 -93.01 6.61
N GLU A 22 -6.15 -94.29 6.81
CA GLU A 22 -6.70 -94.82 8.06
C GLU A 22 -5.71 -94.72 9.22
N LEU A 23 -4.42 -95.03 9.00
CA LEU A 23 -3.39 -94.88 10.03
C LEU A 23 -3.18 -93.41 10.41
N ASN A 24 -3.13 -92.49 9.45
CA ASN A 24 -3.06 -91.07 9.73
C ASN A 24 -4.32 -90.56 10.47
N TYR A 25 -5.49 -91.09 10.12
CA TYR A 25 -6.74 -90.79 10.83
C TYR A 25 -6.74 -91.32 12.27
N ILE A 26 -6.24 -92.53 12.49
CA ILE A 26 -6.08 -93.13 13.83
C ILE A 26 -5.05 -92.34 14.65
N TYR A 27 -3.92 -91.95 14.08
CA TYR A 27 -2.93 -91.11 14.76
C TYR A 27 -3.49 -89.74 15.12
N GLY A 28 -4.22 -89.09 14.21
CA GLY A 28 -4.92 -87.83 14.51
C GLY A 28 -5.99 -87.98 15.59
N MET A 29 -6.71 -89.10 15.62
CA MET A 29 -7.70 -89.39 16.66
C MET A 29 -7.03 -89.66 18.02
N VAL A 30 -5.91 -90.39 18.05
CA VAL A 30 -5.14 -90.65 19.27
C VAL A 30 -4.51 -89.36 19.80
N GLU A 31 -4.00 -88.50 18.92
CA GLU A 31 -3.48 -87.19 19.30
C GLU A 31 -4.58 -86.30 19.88
N GLU A 32 -5.76 -86.25 19.26
CA GLU A 32 -6.91 -85.52 19.79
C GLU A 32 -7.41 -86.11 21.12
N LEU A 33 -7.48 -87.44 21.26
CA LEU A 33 -7.82 -88.10 22.52
C LEU A 33 -6.77 -87.82 23.61
N SER A 34 -5.49 -87.73 23.26
CA SER A 34 -4.41 -87.39 24.20
C SER A 34 -4.53 -85.93 24.67
N ARG A 35 -4.90 -85.02 23.76
CA ARG A 35 -5.16 -83.62 24.06
C ARG A 35 -6.39 -83.48 24.96
N GLN A 36 -7.46 -84.20 24.64
CA GLN A 36 -8.67 -84.25 25.48
C GLN A 36 -8.39 -84.87 26.85
N LEU A 37 -7.54 -85.88 26.94
CA LEU A 37 -7.17 -86.49 28.21
C LEU A 37 -6.32 -85.54 29.07
N ALA A 38 -5.40 -84.80 28.46
CA ALA A 38 -4.61 -83.77 29.13
C ALA A 38 -5.50 -82.64 29.65
N GLU A 39 -6.46 -82.19 28.84
CA GLU A 39 -7.45 -81.19 29.25
C GLU A 39 -8.36 -81.71 30.37
N ASN A 40 -8.86 -82.95 30.27
CA ASN A 40 -9.66 -83.56 31.33
C ASN A 40 -8.88 -83.71 32.64
N ARG A 41 -7.59 -84.03 32.60
CA ARG A 41 -6.74 -84.07 33.79
C ARG A 41 -6.60 -82.69 34.44
N ARG A 42 -6.38 -81.66 33.62
CA ARG A 42 -6.32 -80.28 34.11
C ARG A 42 -7.65 -79.84 34.73
N VAL A 43 -8.76 -80.08 34.03
CA VAL A 43 -10.12 -79.74 34.52
C VAL A 43 -10.43 -80.48 35.82
N THR A 44 -10.08 -81.76 35.93
CA THR A 44 -10.31 -82.53 37.16
C THR A 44 -9.43 -82.06 38.31
N GLU A 45 -8.18 -81.64 38.06
CA GLU A 45 -7.33 -81.01 39.07
C GLU A 45 -7.91 -79.67 39.56
N ASP A 46 -8.43 -78.85 38.64
CA ASP A 46 -9.12 -77.59 38.98
C ASP A 46 -10.41 -77.84 39.78
N ILE A 47 -11.19 -78.87 39.43
CA ILE A 47 -12.38 -79.28 40.19
C ILE A 47 -12.00 -79.77 41.59
N VAL A 48 -10.97 -80.62 41.71
CA VAL A 48 -10.55 -81.17 43.01
C VAL A 48 -9.98 -80.07 43.90
N SER A 49 -9.20 -79.15 43.35
CA SER A 49 -8.67 -78.00 44.09
C SER A 49 -9.79 -77.03 44.49
N GLY A 50 -10.77 -76.80 43.61
CA GLY A 50 -12.01 -76.06 43.90
C GLY A 50 -12.82 -76.69 45.03
N LEU A 51 -13.08 -77.99 44.95
CA LEU A 51 -13.79 -78.77 45.97
C LEU A 51 -13.03 -78.77 47.30
N GLY A 52 -11.70 -78.84 47.27
CA GLY A 52 -10.84 -78.71 48.44
C GLY A 52 -11.02 -77.37 49.16
N ARG A 53 -11.08 -76.26 48.40
CA ARG A 53 -11.34 -74.92 48.95
C ARG A 53 -12.76 -74.79 49.53
N VAL A 54 -13.78 -75.27 48.81
CA VAL A 54 -15.18 -75.25 49.29
C VAL A 54 -15.34 -76.08 50.56
N ARG A 55 -14.80 -77.30 50.58
CA ARG A 55 -14.83 -78.19 51.76
C ARG A 55 -14.05 -77.62 52.94
N SER A 56 -12.91 -76.98 52.69
CA SER A 56 -12.15 -76.30 53.76
C SER A 56 -12.96 -75.16 54.36
N ARG A 57 -13.58 -74.32 53.52
CA ARG A 57 -14.44 -73.20 53.96
C ARG A 57 -15.63 -73.69 54.77
N ALA A 58 -16.33 -74.70 54.27
CA ALA A 58 -17.43 -75.40 54.95
C ALA A 58 -17.04 -75.84 56.36
N ARG A 59 -15.88 -76.51 56.46
CA ARG A 59 -15.37 -77.06 57.72
C ARG A 59 -14.94 -75.97 58.70
N THR A 60 -14.31 -74.89 58.22
CA THR A 60 -13.87 -73.78 59.08
C THR A 60 -15.03 -72.93 59.59
N GLN A 61 -16.13 -72.84 58.84
CA GLN A 61 -17.28 -72.01 59.18
C GLN A 61 -18.46 -72.82 59.76
N GLY A 62 -18.34 -74.15 59.87
CA GLY A 62 -19.38 -75.02 60.42
C GLY A 62 -20.67 -75.06 59.60
N MET A 63 -20.58 -74.81 58.28
CA MET A 63 -21.73 -74.62 57.41
C MET A 63 -22.26 -75.95 56.85
N SER A 64 -23.59 -76.07 56.72
CA SER A 64 -24.23 -77.15 55.97
C SER A 64 -23.96 -77.01 54.46
N ASN A 65 -24.13 -78.10 53.70
CA ASN A 65 -24.08 -78.04 52.24
C ASN A 65 -25.12 -77.06 51.66
N ASP A 66 -26.32 -77.01 52.24
CA ASP A 66 -27.37 -76.09 51.81
C ASP A 66 -26.98 -74.63 52.07
N ASP A 67 -26.34 -74.35 53.21
CA ASP A 67 -25.86 -73.01 53.55
C ASP A 67 -24.75 -72.55 52.58
N LEU A 68 -23.84 -73.45 52.18
CA LEU A 68 -22.79 -73.12 51.21
C LEU A 68 -23.34 -72.80 49.83
N ILE A 69 -24.32 -73.57 49.38
CA ILE A 69 -24.97 -73.34 48.07
C ILE A 69 -25.72 -72.02 48.12
N HIS A 70 -26.43 -71.72 49.22
CA HIS A 70 -27.14 -70.47 49.39
C HIS A 70 -26.20 -69.26 49.43
N ASN A 71 -25.12 -69.32 50.23
CA ASN A 71 -24.14 -68.24 50.29
C ASN A 71 -23.39 -68.03 48.97
N ALA A 72 -23.09 -69.10 48.23
CA ALA A 72 -22.51 -68.98 46.90
C ALA A 72 -23.49 -68.35 45.90
N ALA A 73 -24.78 -68.70 45.98
CA ALA A 73 -25.82 -68.08 45.16
C ALA A 73 -26.00 -66.59 45.51
N ASP A 74 -25.95 -66.23 46.79
CA ASP A 74 -26.03 -64.84 47.26
C ASP A 74 -24.80 -64.02 46.81
N ASP A 75 -23.59 -64.58 46.91
CA ASP A 75 -22.35 -63.96 46.41
C ASP A 75 -22.39 -63.74 44.89
N ILE A 76 -22.90 -64.72 44.14
CA ILE A 76 -23.07 -64.64 42.68
C ILE A 76 -24.10 -63.55 42.32
N HIS A 77 -25.26 -63.53 42.98
CA HIS A 77 -26.29 -62.51 42.75
C HIS A 77 -25.85 -61.10 43.16
N ALA A 78 -25.07 -60.97 44.25
CA ALA A 78 -24.48 -59.70 44.64
C ALA A 78 -23.43 -59.22 43.63
N GLN A 79 -22.64 -60.12 43.03
CA GLN A 79 -21.73 -59.77 41.94
C GLN A 79 -22.47 -59.36 40.67
N GLU A 80 -23.54 -60.06 40.27
CA GLU A 80 -24.36 -59.70 39.11
C GLU A 80 -24.94 -58.28 39.23
N GLN A 81 -25.53 -57.92 40.38
CA GLN A 81 -26.08 -56.57 40.60
C GLN A 81 -25.00 -55.47 40.56
N ASN A 82 -23.79 -55.77 41.02
CA ASN A 82 -22.66 -54.85 40.93
C ASN A 82 -22.12 -54.72 39.49
N LEU A 83 -22.22 -55.77 38.68
CA LEU A 83 -21.81 -55.72 37.28
C LEU A 83 -22.73 -54.82 36.47
N ASP A 84 -24.05 -54.90 36.66
CA ASP A 84 -25.02 -54.06 35.92
C ASP A 84 -24.83 -52.56 36.21
N THR A 85 -24.61 -52.21 37.48
CA THR A 85 -24.34 -50.82 37.89
C THR A 85 -23.02 -50.31 37.31
N LEU A 86 -21.97 -51.14 37.33
CA LEU A 86 -20.67 -50.80 36.76
C LEU A 86 -20.71 -50.68 35.23
N ILE A 87 -21.45 -51.56 34.55
CA ILE A 87 -21.70 -51.48 33.10
C ILE A 87 -22.44 -50.18 32.76
N SER A 88 -23.45 -49.80 33.54
CA SER A 88 -24.20 -48.56 33.35
C SER A 88 -23.30 -47.32 33.48
N ILE A 89 -22.50 -47.24 34.56
CA ILE A 89 -21.58 -46.12 34.80
C ILE A 89 -20.51 -46.05 33.69
N LEU A 90 -19.93 -47.20 33.32
CA LEU A 90 -18.93 -47.24 32.25
C LEU A 90 -19.53 -46.82 30.91
N SER A 91 -20.75 -47.26 30.59
CA SER A 91 -21.44 -46.89 29.36
C SER A 91 -21.74 -45.40 29.31
N GLU A 92 -22.22 -44.80 30.39
CA GLU A 92 -22.45 -43.36 30.49
C GLU A 92 -21.15 -42.57 30.37
N SER A 93 -20.08 -43.01 31.04
CA SER A 93 -18.77 -42.36 30.96
C SER A 93 -18.17 -42.41 29.55
N LEU A 94 -18.38 -43.53 28.86
CA LEU A 94 -17.94 -43.75 27.49
C LEU A 94 -18.72 -42.85 26.53
N GLU A 95 -20.02 -42.68 26.72
CA GLU A 95 -20.83 -41.78 25.90
C GLU A 95 -20.44 -40.31 26.13
N LYS A 96 -20.23 -39.90 27.38
CA LYS A 96 -19.70 -38.56 27.71
C LYS A 96 -18.32 -38.32 27.09
N ALA A 97 -17.44 -39.31 27.15
CA ALA A 97 -16.10 -39.21 26.56
C ALA A 97 -16.17 -39.11 25.03
N LYS A 98 -17.04 -39.89 24.37
CA LYS A 98 -17.28 -39.79 22.91
C LYS A 98 -17.82 -38.42 22.52
N TYR A 99 -18.84 -37.93 23.22
CA TYR A 99 -19.41 -36.61 22.96
C TYR A 99 -18.35 -35.50 23.10
N SER A 100 -17.54 -35.54 24.18
CA SER A 100 -16.44 -34.59 24.38
C SER A 100 -15.38 -34.70 23.28
N ARG A 101 -15.03 -35.94 22.86
CA ARG A 101 -14.08 -36.18 21.76
C ARG A 101 -14.58 -35.56 20.46
N ASP A 102 -15.85 -35.80 20.10
CA ASP A 102 -16.41 -35.33 18.84
C ASP A 102 -16.62 -33.80 18.84
N ALA A 103 -16.98 -33.22 19.98
CA ALA A 103 -16.99 -31.76 20.16
C ALA A 103 -15.60 -31.14 19.97
N ASN A 104 -14.56 -31.74 20.57
CA ASN A 104 -13.17 -31.28 20.39
C ASN A 104 -12.69 -31.45 18.94
N ALA A 105 -13.04 -32.54 18.27
CA ALA A 105 -12.71 -32.75 16.85
C ALA A 105 -13.37 -31.70 15.95
N THR A 106 -14.62 -31.34 16.25
CA THR A 106 -15.34 -30.27 15.55
C THR A 106 -14.64 -28.93 15.75
N LEU A 107 -14.28 -28.60 16.99
CA LEU A 107 -13.56 -27.36 17.33
C LEU A 107 -12.21 -27.28 16.60
N LEU A 108 -11.43 -28.35 16.59
CA LEU A 108 -10.15 -28.41 15.86
C LEU A 108 -10.35 -28.18 14.37
N THR A 109 -11.41 -28.74 13.78
CA THR A 109 -11.74 -28.54 12.37
C THR A 109 -12.08 -27.07 12.09
N GLN A 110 -12.85 -26.42 12.97
CA GLN A 110 -13.17 -24.99 12.86
C GLN A 110 -11.92 -24.11 13.00
N TYR A 111 -11.02 -24.41 13.94
CA TYR A 111 -9.74 -23.69 14.05
C TYR A 111 -8.88 -23.86 12.80
N ALA A 112 -8.80 -25.08 12.26
CA ALA A 112 -8.03 -25.34 11.05
C ALA A 112 -8.57 -24.55 9.85
N THR A 113 -9.91 -24.47 9.68
CA THR A 113 -10.50 -23.72 8.58
C THR A 113 -10.31 -22.22 8.73
N VAL A 114 -10.49 -21.66 9.94
CA VAL A 114 -10.27 -20.23 10.20
C VAL A 114 -8.81 -19.85 10.00
N LEU A 115 -7.87 -20.63 10.53
CA LEU A 115 -6.44 -20.38 10.35
C LEU A 115 -6.02 -20.48 8.88
N ALA A 116 -6.53 -21.46 8.14
CA ALA A 116 -6.27 -21.57 6.70
C ALA A 116 -6.82 -20.35 5.93
N ALA A 117 -8.02 -19.88 6.28
CA ALA A 117 -8.61 -18.68 5.67
C ALA A 117 -7.81 -17.41 5.99
N MET A 118 -7.42 -17.20 7.25
CA MET A 118 -6.56 -16.08 7.65
C MET A 118 -5.23 -16.11 6.91
N LEU A 119 -4.58 -17.28 6.84
CA LEU A 119 -3.31 -17.44 6.14
C LEU A 119 -3.43 -17.12 4.65
N LYS A 120 -4.50 -17.55 3.99
CA LYS A 120 -4.81 -17.19 2.60
C LYS A 120 -4.95 -15.67 2.44
N GLN A 121 -5.73 -15.02 3.31
CA GLN A 121 -5.91 -13.57 3.29
C GLN A 121 -4.58 -12.82 3.51
N PHE A 122 -3.72 -13.29 4.42
CA PHE A 122 -2.40 -12.70 4.63
C PHE A 122 -1.50 -12.82 3.41
N HIS A 123 -1.49 -13.98 2.74
CA HIS A 123 -0.72 -14.14 1.50
C HIS A 123 -1.21 -13.22 0.38
N GLU A 124 -2.53 -13.15 0.18
CA GLU A 124 -3.13 -12.25 -0.82
C GLU A 124 -2.85 -10.78 -0.49
N TYR A 125 -3.00 -10.38 0.76
CA TYR A 125 -2.69 -9.03 1.21
C TYR A 125 -1.21 -8.68 0.99
N LYS A 126 -0.29 -9.56 1.40
CA LYS A 126 1.15 -9.34 1.22
C LYS A 126 1.51 -9.22 -0.27
N ALA A 127 0.96 -10.07 -1.12
CA ALA A 127 1.19 -10.01 -2.56
C ALA A 127 0.73 -8.67 -3.15
N LYS A 128 -0.52 -8.27 -2.86
CA LYS A 128 -1.09 -6.98 -3.30
C LYS A 128 -0.29 -5.79 -2.76
N HIS A 129 0.05 -5.80 -1.48
CA HIS A 129 0.83 -4.73 -0.86
C HIS A 129 2.20 -4.55 -1.53
N VAL A 130 2.91 -5.64 -1.80
CA VAL A 130 4.22 -5.57 -2.49
C VAL A 130 4.06 -5.03 -3.91
N THR A 131 3.03 -5.44 -4.64
CA THR A 131 2.77 -4.92 -5.99
C THR A 131 2.41 -3.43 -5.98
N ASP A 132 1.60 -3.00 -5.02
CA ASP A 132 1.15 -1.61 -4.89
C ASP A 132 2.31 -0.68 -4.52
N VAL A 133 3.15 -1.09 -3.55
CA VAL A 133 4.35 -0.34 -3.17
C VAL A 133 5.32 -0.25 -4.34
N ALA A 134 5.54 -1.35 -5.07
CA ALA A 134 6.40 -1.34 -6.25
C ALA A 134 5.84 -0.43 -7.36
N ALA A 135 4.52 -0.45 -7.61
CA ALA A 135 3.85 0.42 -8.56
C ALA A 135 3.97 1.90 -8.17
N TRP A 136 3.78 2.21 -6.89
CA TRP A 136 3.93 3.57 -6.37
C TRP A 136 5.35 4.09 -6.55
N HIS A 137 6.36 3.30 -6.21
CA HIS A 137 7.75 3.67 -6.43
C HIS A 137 8.12 3.84 -7.91
N ARG A 138 7.54 3.05 -8.82
CA ARG A 138 7.73 3.23 -10.27
C ARG A 138 7.09 4.54 -10.75
N SER A 139 5.84 4.80 -10.36
CA SER A 139 5.11 6.02 -10.70
C SER A 139 5.85 7.27 -10.19
N TYR A 140 6.27 7.27 -8.92
CA TYR A 140 7.02 8.38 -8.34
C TYR A 140 8.36 8.63 -9.05
N ARG A 141 9.09 7.56 -9.41
CA ARG A 141 10.33 7.71 -10.19
C ARG A 141 10.06 8.27 -11.59
N SER A 142 8.96 7.89 -12.23
CA SER A 142 8.55 8.43 -13.53
C SER A 142 8.26 9.94 -13.43
N GLN A 143 7.47 10.35 -12.44
CA GLN A 143 7.16 11.77 -12.21
C GLN A 143 8.42 12.59 -11.93
N LEU A 144 9.36 12.04 -11.15
CA LEU A 144 10.63 12.71 -10.87
C LEU A 144 11.53 12.81 -12.11
N ALA A 145 11.51 11.83 -13.00
CA ALA A 145 12.22 11.88 -14.27
C ALA A 145 11.60 12.92 -15.22
N GLU A 146 10.27 12.96 -15.31
CA GLU A 146 9.52 13.94 -16.10
C GLU A 146 9.78 15.37 -15.61
N ALA A 147 9.69 15.62 -14.30
CA ALA A 147 9.98 16.93 -13.73
C ALA A 147 11.42 17.38 -13.99
N ARG A 148 12.40 16.45 -13.97
CA ARG A 148 13.80 16.76 -14.33
C ARG A 148 13.96 17.09 -15.80
N ALA A 149 13.30 16.35 -16.68
CA ALA A 149 13.32 16.58 -18.13
C ALA A 149 12.64 17.91 -18.49
N GLU A 150 11.53 18.26 -17.82
CA GLU A 150 10.88 19.55 -17.99
C GLU A 150 11.78 20.68 -17.47
N ASN A 151 12.43 20.51 -16.31
CA ASN A 151 13.35 21.51 -15.79
C ASN A 151 14.55 21.76 -16.73
N SER A 152 15.13 20.70 -17.31
CA SER A 152 16.21 20.87 -18.29
C SER A 152 15.72 21.58 -19.55
N ARG A 153 14.54 21.19 -20.07
CA ARG A 153 13.91 21.84 -21.23
C ARG A 153 13.66 23.33 -20.99
N LEU A 154 13.15 23.70 -19.82
CA LEU A 154 12.91 25.12 -19.47
C LEU A 154 14.20 25.91 -19.36
N ARG A 155 15.27 25.32 -18.80
CA ARG A 155 16.59 25.95 -18.73
C ARG A 155 17.17 26.18 -20.13
N GLU A 156 17.08 25.18 -21.00
CA GLU A 156 17.48 25.28 -22.41
C GLU A 156 16.71 26.40 -23.12
N GLN A 157 15.39 26.46 -22.95
CA GLN A 157 14.56 27.53 -23.52
C GLN A 157 14.97 28.92 -23.04
N ILE A 158 15.27 29.08 -21.75
CA ILE A 158 15.76 30.34 -21.18
C ILE A 158 17.13 30.70 -21.77
N TRP A 159 18.04 29.73 -21.90
CA TRP A 159 19.35 29.94 -22.50
C TRP A 159 19.25 30.37 -23.96
N GLU A 160 18.41 29.70 -24.75
CA GLU A 160 18.15 30.10 -26.14
C GLU A 160 17.56 31.51 -26.24
N MET A 161 16.61 31.86 -25.36
CA MET A 161 16.02 33.18 -25.32
C MET A 161 17.07 34.25 -24.95
N GLN A 162 17.91 33.98 -23.94
CA GLN A 162 18.99 34.86 -23.53
C GLN A 162 20.03 35.03 -24.63
N GLU A 163 20.40 33.95 -25.33
CA GLU A 163 21.32 34.00 -26.47
C GLU A 163 20.74 34.86 -27.60
N ARG A 164 19.46 34.65 -27.96
CA ARG A 164 18.76 35.45 -28.99
C ARG A 164 18.69 36.92 -28.59
N ALA A 165 18.35 37.22 -27.34
CA ALA A 165 18.32 38.59 -26.82
C ALA A 165 19.72 39.22 -26.81
N GLY A 166 20.77 38.45 -26.48
CA GLY A 166 22.17 38.88 -26.55
C GLY A 166 22.57 39.26 -27.97
N LYS A 167 22.27 38.40 -28.96
CA LYS A 167 22.52 38.66 -30.38
C LYS A 167 21.76 39.89 -30.88
N ALA A 168 20.49 40.05 -30.49
CA ALA A 168 19.69 41.23 -30.84
C ALA A 168 20.29 42.52 -30.26
N ASN A 169 20.69 42.51 -28.99
CA ASN A 169 21.35 43.65 -28.35
C ASN A 169 22.70 43.98 -29.01
N GLU A 170 23.49 42.96 -29.37
CA GLU A 170 24.74 43.17 -30.10
C GLU A 170 24.49 43.78 -31.49
N ALA A 171 23.46 43.31 -32.20
CA ALA A 171 23.05 43.87 -33.48
C ALA A 171 22.61 45.33 -33.34
N LEU A 172 21.84 45.69 -32.31
CA LEU A 172 21.46 47.08 -32.01
C LEU A 172 22.67 47.97 -31.69
N ARG A 173 23.62 47.48 -30.89
CA ARG A 173 24.87 48.22 -30.61
C ARG A 173 25.71 48.40 -31.86
N LYS A 174 25.82 47.38 -32.71
CA LYS A 174 26.50 47.46 -34.01
C LYS A 174 25.80 48.46 -34.93
N PHE A 175 24.47 48.44 -34.99
CA PHE A 175 23.69 49.40 -35.75
C PHE A 175 23.92 50.83 -35.26
N ARG A 176 23.81 51.08 -33.94
CA ARG A 176 24.06 52.39 -33.36
C ARG A 176 25.46 52.91 -33.64
N ARG A 177 26.50 52.08 -33.46
CA ARG A 177 27.88 52.45 -33.81
C ARG A 177 27.99 52.86 -35.28
N LYS A 178 27.53 52.00 -36.20
CA LYS A 178 27.56 52.31 -37.64
C LYS A 178 26.74 53.55 -38.02
N TYR A 179 25.66 53.81 -37.29
CA TYR A 179 24.79 54.97 -37.52
C TYR A 179 25.42 56.27 -37.04
N ASP A 180 26.10 56.23 -35.89
CA ASP A 180 26.81 57.36 -35.29
C ASP A 180 28.14 57.65 -36.03
N GLU A 181 28.84 56.61 -36.48
CA GLU A 181 30.14 56.68 -37.20
C GLU A 181 30.00 57.05 -38.69
N ASN A 182 28.79 57.15 -39.24
CA ASN A 182 28.59 57.46 -40.65
C ASN A 182 28.72 58.97 -40.92
N GLU A 183 29.94 59.43 -41.20
CA GLU A 183 30.27 60.82 -41.53
C GLU A 183 29.40 61.35 -42.67
N THR A 184 29.19 60.59 -43.75
CA THR A 184 28.36 61.01 -44.88
C THR A 184 26.92 61.37 -44.50
N ARG A 185 26.38 60.74 -43.44
CA ARG A 185 25.06 61.08 -42.90
C ARG A 185 25.10 62.39 -42.10
N TRP A 186 26.15 62.59 -41.32
CA TRP A 186 26.36 63.85 -40.61
C TRP A 186 26.50 65.00 -41.60
N ASP A 187 27.37 64.83 -42.60
CA ASP A 187 27.61 65.81 -43.66
C ASP A 187 26.32 66.12 -44.40
N ARG A 188 25.56 65.10 -44.83
CA ARG A 188 24.25 65.31 -45.47
C ARG A 188 23.27 66.08 -44.58
N ARG A 189 23.25 65.82 -43.26
CA ARG A 189 22.40 66.59 -42.34
C ARG A 189 22.86 68.04 -42.22
N VAL A 190 24.16 68.28 -42.14
CA VAL A 190 24.73 69.63 -42.08
C VAL A 190 24.46 70.38 -43.39
N GLU A 191 24.69 69.75 -44.53
CA GLU A 191 24.41 70.29 -45.86
C GLU A 191 22.93 70.61 -46.04
N GLU A 192 22.03 69.71 -45.63
CA GLU A 192 20.58 69.97 -45.67
C GLU A 192 20.19 71.17 -44.80
N VAL A 193 20.76 71.29 -43.60
CA VAL A 193 20.53 72.45 -42.71
C VAL A 193 21.11 73.72 -43.32
N ALA A 194 22.33 73.67 -43.85
CA ALA A 194 22.99 74.80 -44.50
C ALA A 194 22.21 75.28 -45.72
N ALA A 195 21.79 74.36 -46.61
CA ALA A 195 20.97 74.66 -47.77
C ALA A 195 19.61 75.29 -47.36
N ARG A 196 19.00 74.82 -46.27
CA ARG A 196 17.78 75.44 -45.71
C ARG A 196 18.06 76.85 -45.20
N GLN A 197 19.16 77.08 -44.50
CA GLN A 197 19.54 78.42 -44.03
C GLN A 197 19.86 79.36 -45.18
N GLU A 198 20.56 78.90 -46.22
CA GLU A 198 20.84 79.67 -47.43
C GLU A 198 19.55 80.05 -48.15
N LEU A 199 18.61 79.11 -48.32
CA LEU A 199 17.28 79.39 -48.86
C LEU A 199 16.56 80.47 -48.03
N ARG A 200 16.58 80.37 -46.70
CA ARG A 200 15.98 81.38 -45.81
C ARG A 200 16.68 82.74 -45.96
N PHE A 201 18.01 82.77 -46.00
CA PHE A 201 18.79 83.98 -46.20
C PHE A 201 18.45 84.68 -47.51
N TRP A 202 18.49 83.96 -48.63
CA TRP A 202 18.16 84.52 -49.94
C TRP A 202 16.71 84.97 -50.02
N LYS A 203 15.81 84.27 -49.33
CA LYS A 203 14.40 84.65 -49.25
C LYS A 203 14.20 85.95 -48.45
N ARG A 204 14.91 86.13 -47.33
CA ARG A 204 14.91 87.39 -46.56
C ARG A 204 15.48 88.55 -47.39
N MET A 205 16.51 88.30 -48.18
CA MET A 205 17.07 89.27 -49.12
C MET A 205 16.09 89.64 -50.25
N ALA A 206 15.29 88.67 -50.71
CA ALA A 206 14.33 88.88 -51.80
C ALA A 206 12.98 89.46 -51.35
N MET A 207 12.57 89.27 -50.09
CA MET A 207 11.29 89.75 -49.55
C MET A 207 11.46 90.43 -48.17
N PRO A 208 12.01 91.66 -48.11
CA PRO A 208 12.30 92.34 -46.84
C PRO A 208 11.07 92.83 -46.06
N GLU A 209 9.90 92.88 -46.68
CA GLU A 209 8.66 93.41 -46.07
C GLU A 209 7.87 92.35 -45.29
N VAL A 210 8.23 91.06 -45.40
CA VAL A 210 7.60 89.96 -44.66
C VAL A 210 8.24 89.85 -43.28
N SER A 211 7.42 89.84 -42.22
CA SER A 211 7.90 89.77 -40.83
C SER A 211 8.60 88.44 -40.52
N ASP A 212 9.66 88.47 -39.70
CA ASP A 212 10.41 87.28 -39.28
C ASP A 212 9.58 86.26 -38.46
N GLU A 213 8.40 86.65 -37.96
CA GLU A 213 7.50 85.86 -37.09
C GLU A 213 6.32 85.20 -37.84
N ASP A 214 6.49 84.87 -39.13
CA ASP A 214 5.45 84.15 -39.88
C ASP A 214 5.31 82.69 -39.38
N PRO A 215 4.13 82.26 -38.88
CA PRO A 215 3.92 80.92 -38.32
C PRO A 215 4.17 79.74 -39.26
N CYS A 216 4.26 79.94 -40.57
CA CYS A 216 4.66 78.87 -41.50
C CYS A 216 6.15 78.89 -41.89
N TRP A 217 6.94 79.76 -41.24
CA TRP A 217 8.34 80.06 -41.59
C TRP A 217 9.25 80.18 -40.37
N SER A 218 8.74 79.87 -39.17
CA SER A 218 9.46 80.02 -37.90
C SER A 218 10.62 79.01 -37.77
N ASP A 219 11.63 79.37 -36.97
CA ASP A 219 12.81 78.53 -36.68
C ASP A 219 12.43 77.17 -36.05
N ASP A 220 11.22 77.04 -35.50
CA ASP A 220 10.73 75.85 -34.77
C ASP A 220 9.96 74.84 -35.64
N ASP A 221 9.68 75.13 -36.90
CA ASP A 221 8.84 74.26 -37.74
C ASP A 221 9.54 72.93 -38.15
N ASP A 222 10.82 72.77 -37.84
CA ASP A 222 11.61 71.57 -38.12
C ASP A 222 11.72 70.60 -36.91
N LEU A 223 11.20 70.96 -35.72
CA LEU A 223 11.38 70.16 -34.49
C LEU A 223 10.08 69.60 -33.87
N ILE A 224 8.92 70.21 -34.14
CA ILE A 224 7.64 69.78 -33.57
C ILE A 224 6.61 69.70 -34.71
N ASP A 225 6.02 68.52 -34.89
CA ASP A 225 4.86 68.31 -35.77
C ASP A 225 3.81 69.39 -35.47
N SER A 226 3.28 70.06 -36.49
CA SER A 226 2.28 71.12 -36.32
C SER A 226 1.08 70.65 -35.49
N ALA A 227 0.74 69.37 -35.60
CA ALA A 227 -0.29 68.71 -34.79
C ALA A 227 0.08 68.61 -33.29
N GLU A 228 1.34 68.32 -32.96
CA GLU A 228 1.79 68.26 -31.56
C GLU A 228 1.92 69.66 -30.94
N LYS A 229 2.26 70.68 -31.76
CA LYS A 229 2.26 72.09 -31.34
C LYS A 229 0.85 72.59 -30.98
N GLU A 230 -0.16 72.19 -31.75
CA GLU A 230 -1.57 72.47 -31.43
C GLU A 230 -2.01 71.76 -30.15
N ARG A 231 -1.69 70.47 -30.01
CA ARG A 231 -1.97 69.69 -28.80
C ARG A 231 -1.35 70.31 -27.55
N LEU A 232 -0.10 70.76 -27.63
CA LEU A 232 0.59 71.42 -26.51
C LEU A 232 -0.06 72.76 -26.13
N LYS A 233 -0.47 73.57 -27.12
CA LYS A 233 -1.21 74.81 -26.86
C LYS A 233 -2.57 74.55 -26.21
N GLU A 234 -3.26 73.48 -26.60
CA GLU A 234 -4.51 73.07 -25.93
C GLU A 234 -4.27 72.62 -24.48
N LEU A 235 -3.20 71.86 -24.24
CA LEU A 235 -2.77 71.43 -22.91
C LEU A 235 -2.40 72.62 -22.02
N GLU A 236 -1.68 73.59 -22.56
CA GLU A 236 -1.29 74.82 -21.87
C GLU A 236 -2.51 75.70 -21.56
N LYS A 237 -3.44 75.86 -22.52
CA LYS A 237 -4.72 76.56 -22.29
C LYS A 237 -5.56 75.88 -21.21
N ARG A 238 -5.62 74.54 -21.22
CA ARG A 238 -6.34 73.75 -20.22
C ARG A 238 -5.71 73.88 -18.84
N ALA A 239 -4.38 73.82 -18.75
CA ALA A 239 -3.64 74.01 -17.51
C ALA A 239 -3.81 75.44 -16.97
N ALA A 240 -3.80 76.46 -17.82
CA ALA A 240 -4.04 77.85 -17.43
C ALA A 240 -5.50 78.05 -16.94
N GLN A 241 -6.48 77.41 -17.60
CA GLN A 241 -7.88 77.46 -17.18
C GLN A 241 -8.10 76.74 -15.83
N GLU A 242 -7.40 75.62 -15.61
CA GLU A 242 -7.42 74.88 -14.35
C GLU A 242 -6.70 75.65 -13.21
N GLN A 243 -5.62 76.37 -13.50
CA GLN A 243 -4.98 77.27 -12.55
C GLN A 243 -5.88 78.47 -12.19
N LEU A 244 -6.59 79.05 -13.17
CA LEU A 244 -7.58 80.10 -12.90
C LEU A 244 -8.77 79.57 -12.07
N ALA A 245 -9.27 78.37 -12.37
CA ALA A 245 -10.34 77.73 -11.60
C ALA A 245 -9.89 77.34 -10.18
N GLY A 246 -8.67 76.82 -10.03
CA GLY A 246 -8.06 76.53 -8.72
C GLY A 246 -7.76 77.78 -7.89
N SER A 247 -7.44 78.90 -8.55
CA SER A 247 -7.27 80.20 -7.88
C SER A 247 -8.60 80.84 -7.43
N GLN A 248 -9.72 80.49 -8.08
CA GLN A 248 -11.07 80.84 -7.61
C GLN A 248 -11.61 79.91 -6.51
N GLN A 249 -11.07 78.70 -6.37
CA GLN A 249 -11.45 77.74 -5.31
C GLN A 249 -10.61 77.85 -4.03
N MET A 250 -9.44 78.51 -4.05
CA MET A 250 -8.61 78.76 -2.87
C MET A 250 -9.01 80.05 -2.12
N GLY A 251 -10.32 80.30 -2.02
CA GLY A 251 -10.90 81.42 -1.28
C GLY A 251 -11.71 81.00 -0.05
N ASP A 252 -12.08 79.73 0.10
CA ASP A 252 -12.84 79.26 1.24
C ASP A 252 -12.39 77.88 1.72
N GLU A 253 -12.31 77.78 3.05
CA GLU A 253 -12.39 76.56 3.85
C GLU A 253 -11.08 75.87 4.27
N TYR A 254 -10.57 76.33 5.41
CA TYR A 254 -9.76 75.58 6.35
C TYR A 254 -10.56 74.38 6.92
N SER A 255 -10.07 73.14 6.77
CA SER A 255 -9.85 72.17 7.89
C SER A 255 -9.83 70.67 7.49
N ARG A 256 -8.80 69.97 8.01
CA ARG A 256 -8.66 68.52 8.31
C ARG A 256 -8.16 67.54 7.22
N PRO A 257 -7.49 66.42 7.64
CA PRO A 257 -6.33 65.86 6.95
C PRO A 257 -6.51 64.45 6.35
N GLN A 258 -5.72 64.21 5.29
CA GLN A 258 -4.96 63.01 4.83
C GLN A 258 -5.49 61.60 5.20
N SER A 259 -5.66 60.64 4.28
CA SER A 259 -4.80 60.14 3.16
C SER A 259 -5.63 59.07 2.35
N PRO A 260 -5.15 58.34 1.28
CA PRO A 260 -3.78 58.20 0.73
C PRO A 260 -3.63 58.11 -0.83
N GLU A 261 -2.34 58.17 -1.25
CA GLU A 261 -1.66 57.45 -2.38
C GLU A 261 -1.80 57.83 -3.87
N SER A 262 -0.69 58.38 -4.42
CA SER A 262 0.09 57.89 -5.60
C SER A 262 1.08 58.99 -6.04
N SER A 263 2.31 58.80 -6.48
CA SER A 263 3.13 57.64 -6.89
C SER A 263 4.58 58.15 -7.06
N MET A 264 5.60 57.32 -6.81
CA MET A 264 6.77 57.09 -7.70
C MET A 264 7.97 56.43 -7.00
N MET A 265 8.64 55.57 -7.79
CA MET A 265 10.02 55.07 -7.66
C MET A 265 10.34 53.90 -6.70
N GLY A 266 10.30 52.69 -7.27
CA GLY A 266 11.46 51.82 -7.49
C GLY A 266 12.48 51.63 -6.37
N GLY A 267 12.34 50.51 -5.65
CA GLY A 267 13.39 49.90 -4.84
C GLY A 267 12.88 48.62 -4.19
N VAL A 268 13.50 47.47 -4.46
CA VAL A 268 13.17 46.20 -3.79
C VAL A 268 13.95 46.14 -2.47
N PRO A 269 13.30 46.16 -1.29
CA PRO A 269 14.00 45.94 -0.04
C PRO A 269 14.25 44.43 0.13
N MET A 270 15.52 44.02 0.13
CA MET A 270 15.93 42.68 0.57
C MET A 270 15.79 42.62 2.10
N GLN A 271 14.61 42.21 2.58
CA GLN A 271 14.40 41.96 4.00
C GLN A 271 15.06 40.63 4.37
N ARG A 272 16.12 40.73 5.18
CA ARG A 272 16.86 39.61 5.76
C ARG A 272 16.31 39.41 7.18
N ASP A 273 15.52 38.37 7.38
CA ASP A 273 15.06 37.90 8.71
C ASP A 273 14.98 36.37 8.62
N LEU A 274 15.98 35.64 9.12
CA LEU A 274 16.07 35.07 10.48
C LEU A 274 14.85 34.20 10.86
N GLY A 275 14.99 32.90 10.60
CA GLY A 275 14.53 31.82 11.48
C GLY A 275 13.02 31.64 11.68
N ILE A 276 12.38 30.85 10.81
CA ILE A 276 11.15 30.10 11.11
C ILE A 276 11.32 28.68 10.55
N PRO A 277 10.99 27.60 11.30
CA PRO A 277 11.35 26.23 10.94
C PRO A 277 10.58 25.77 9.71
N MET A 278 11.32 25.19 8.76
CA MET A 278 10.77 24.53 7.56
C MET A 278 9.71 23.50 7.96
N GLY A 279 8.46 23.79 7.63
CA GLY A 279 7.39 22.80 7.62
C GLY A 279 7.77 21.68 6.64
N MET A 280 7.82 20.45 7.15
CA MET A 280 8.00 19.25 6.34
C MET A 280 6.92 19.16 5.26
N PRO A 281 7.25 18.76 4.02
CA PRO A 281 6.27 18.64 2.96
C PRO A 281 5.25 17.55 3.30
N ILE A 282 3.97 17.93 3.32
CA ILE A 282 2.85 17.04 3.58
C ILE A 282 2.71 16.09 2.37
N PRO A 283 2.75 14.76 2.55
CA PRO A 283 2.55 13.82 1.46
C PRO A 283 1.11 13.91 0.92
N PRO A 284 0.90 13.67 -0.39
CA PRO A 284 -0.42 13.77 -1.00
C PRO A 284 -1.41 12.78 -0.36
N PRO A 285 -2.71 13.15 -0.28
CA PRO A 285 -3.73 12.32 0.34
C PRO A 285 -3.86 10.99 -0.42
N ARG A 286 -3.89 9.88 0.32
CA ARG A 286 -4.13 8.55 -0.25
C ARG A 286 -5.54 8.51 -0.87
N PRO A 287 -5.74 7.82 -2.01
CA PRO A 287 -7.07 7.62 -2.57
C PRO A 287 -7.95 6.82 -1.58
N SER A 288 -9.12 7.36 -1.28
CA SER A 288 -10.14 6.74 -0.43
C SER A 288 -10.52 5.37 -0.98
N SER A 289 -9.94 4.32 -0.40
CA SER A 289 -10.27 2.93 -0.69
C SER A 289 -10.99 2.35 0.52
N ALA A 290 -12.21 2.81 0.79
CA ALA A 290 -13.14 2.19 1.75
C ALA A 290 -14.56 2.76 1.62
N THR A 291 -15.29 2.31 0.60
CA THR A 291 -16.75 2.16 0.68
C THR A 291 -17.13 0.73 0.30
N SER A 292 -16.51 -0.25 0.95
CA SER A 292 -17.12 -1.57 1.10
C SER A 292 -18.20 -1.44 2.18
N SER A 293 -19.43 -1.18 1.70
CA SER A 293 -20.66 -1.28 2.49
C SER A 293 -20.84 -2.75 2.89
N THR A 294 -20.53 -3.05 4.15
CA THR A 294 -20.96 -4.27 4.82
C THR A 294 -21.55 -3.87 6.17
N GLY A 295 -22.87 -3.98 6.33
CA GLY A 295 -23.48 -3.89 7.65
C GLY A 295 -24.98 -3.58 7.69
N SER A 296 -25.78 -4.63 7.80
CA SER A 296 -26.79 -4.80 8.87
C SER A 296 -28.21 -4.24 8.70
N SER A 297 -29.15 -5.13 8.37
CA SER A 297 -30.37 -5.45 9.14
C SER A 297 -31.00 -6.70 8.50
N GLY A 298 -31.48 -7.74 9.19
CA GLY A 298 -31.95 -7.82 10.56
C GLY A 298 -33.47 -7.70 10.63
N GLN A 299 -34.21 -8.59 9.95
CA GLN A 299 -35.47 -9.25 10.35
C GLN A 299 -35.77 -10.41 9.39
#